data_AF-A0A8H9ET96-F1
#
_entry.id   AF-A0A8H9ET96-F1
#
_cell.length_a   1.000
_cell.length_b   1.000
_cell.length_c   1.000
_cell.angle_alpha   90.00
_cell.angle_beta   90.00
_cell.angle_gamma   90.00
#
_symmetry.space_group_name_H-M   'P 1'
#
loop_
_entity.id
_entity.type
_entity.pdbx_description
1 polymer ?
#
loop_
_entity_poly.entity_id
_entity_poly.type
_entity_poly.pdbx_seq_one_letter_code
_entity_poly.pdbx_strand_id
1 'polypeptide(L)' 'MRFYIIEYRVYDWGGENYNTTDDSFFRSLDEAEYHLLREGYKHYEDDQYIFGDDVDKVVATIKMLTPYVEL' A
#
# COMPACT_ATOMS: atom_id res chain seq x y z
N MET A 1 8.78 -1.02 -18.94
CA MET A 1 7.83 -0.07 -18.34
C MET A 1 7.72 -0.42 -16.87
N ARG A 2 7.90 0.55 -15.95
CA ARG A 2 7.81 0.30 -14.50
C ARG A 2 6.35 0.53 -14.07
N PHE A 3 5.84 -0.34 -13.22
CA PHE A 3 4.53 -0.17 -12.61
C PHE A 3 4.69 -0.22 -11.09
N TYR A 4 3.80 0.45 -10.39
CA TYR A 4 3.69 0.38 -8.94
C TYR A 4 2.33 -0.21 -8.58
N ILE A 5 2.32 -1.00 -7.52
CA ILE A 5 1.15 -1.61 -6.91
C ILE A 5 1.10 -1.21 -5.44
N ILE A 6 -0.06 -1.36 -4.82
CA ILE A 6 -0.25 -1.12 -3.39
C ILE A 6 -0.62 -2.44 -2.73
N GLU A 7 0.06 -2.80 -1.65
CA GLU A 7 -0.34 -3.89 -0.77
C GLU A 7 -0.94 -3.33 0.51
N TYR A 8 -2.05 -3.92 0.96
CA TYR A 8 -2.77 -3.55 2.18
C TYR A 8 -2.69 -4.68 3.20
N ARG A 9 -2.27 -4.36 4.41
CA ARG A 9 -2.32 -5.24 5.59
C ARG A 9 -3.31 -4.69 6.59
N VAL A 10 -4.30 -5.50 6.97
CA VAL A 10 -5.34 -5.13 7.94
C VAL A 10 -4.99 -5.73 9.30
N TYR A 11 -4.94 -4.86 10.29
CA TYR A 11 -4.77 -5.20 11.70
C TYR A 11 -6.07 -4.88 12.45
N ASP A 12 -6.51 -5.83 13.27
CA ASP A 12 -7.75 -5.76 14.06
C ASP A 12 -7.43 -6.35 15.45
N TRP A 13 -7.78 -5.64 16.54
CA TRP A 13 -7.44 -6.01 17.93
C TRP A 13 -5.95 -6.37 18.17
N GLY A 14 -5.03 -5.76 17.41
CA GLY A 14 -3.59 -6.00 17.54
C GLY A 14 -3.06 -7.26 16.86
N GLY A 15 -3.87 -7.97 16.07
CA GLY A 15 -3.45 -9.10 15.22
C GLY A 15 -3.50 -8.76 13.73
N GLU A 16 -2.56 -9.30 12.94
CA GLU A 16 -2.68 -9.28 11.47
C GLU A 16 -3.80 -10.23 11.06
N ASN A 17 -4.81 -9.70 10.38
CA ASN A 17 -5.99 -10.45 9.99
C ASN A 17 -5.95 -10.82 8.50
N TYR A 18 -5.60 -9.86 7.64
CA TYR A 18 -5.73 -10.02 6.20
C TYR A 18 -4.68 -9.22 5.42
N ASN A 19 -4.23 -9.76 4.29
CA ASN A 19 -3.36 -9.09 3.33
C ASN A 19 -3.99 -9.15 1.92
N THR A 20 -4.05 -8.04 1.22
CA THR A 20 -4.55 -7.93 -0.16
C THR A 20 -3.73 -6.96 -0.97
N THR A 21 -3.76 -7.11 -2.29
CA THR A 21 -3.12 -6.19 -3.23
C THR A 21 -4.21 -5.40 -3.95
N ASP A 22 -3.95 -4.12 -4.21
CA ASP A 22 -4.78 -3.32 -5.10
C ASP A 22 -4.68 -3.85 -6.53
N ASP A 23 -5.81 -3.98 -7.22
CA ASP A 23 -5.84 -4.41 -8.62
C ASP A 23 -5.42 -3.28 -9.59
N SER A 24 -5.14 -2.09 -9.08
CA SER A 24 -4.68 -0.92 -9.84
C SER A 24 -3.17 -0.93 -10.09
N PHE A 25 -2.77 -0.48 -11.28
CA PHE A 25 -1.37 -0.29 -11.67
C PHE A 25 -1.07 1.19 -11.86
N PHE A 26 -0.10 1.70 -11.11
CA PHE A 26 0.32 3.10 -11.16
C PHE A 26 1.60 3.27 -11.98
N ARG A 27 1.75 4.39 -12.67
CA ARG A 27 2.90 4.66 -13.55
C ARG A 27 4.07 5.31 -12.80
N SER A 28 3.83 5.93 -11.65
CA SER A 28 4.83 6.52 -10.76
C SER A 28 4.51 6.26 -9.29
N LEU A 29 5.51 6.48 -8.42
CA LEU A 29 5.31 6.49 -6.96
C LEU A 29 4.33 7.60 -6.57
N ASP A 30 4.50 8.81 -7.12
CA ASP A 30 3.63 9.96 -6.82
C ASP A 30 2.15 9.70 -7.14
N GLU A 31 1.87 8.93 -8.21
CA GLU A 31 0.49 8.57 -8.59
C GLU A 31 -0.13 7.60 -7.58
N ALA A 32 0.65 6.61 -7.12
CA ALA A 32 0.23 5.67 -6.08
C ALA A 32 0.08 6.36 -4.71
N GLU A 33 1.00 7.26 -4.34
CA GLU A 33 0.91 8.06 -3.11
C GLU A 33 -0.32 8.98 -3.15
N TYR A 34 -0.53 9.71 -4.25
CA TYR A 34 -1.69 10.56 -4.40
C TYR A 34 -3.00 9.78 -4.27
N HIS A 35 -3.06 8.56 -4.79
CA HIS A 35 -4.21 7.67 -4.62
C HIS A 35 -4.49 7.39 -3.13
N LEU A 36 -3.48 6.97 -2.37
CA LEU A 36 -3.59 6.69 -0.93
C LEU A 36 -4.00 7.91 -0.12
N LEU A 37 -3.36 9.06 -0.37
CA LEU A 37 -3.70 10.32 0.32
C LEU A 37 -5.14 10.75 0.03
N ARG A 38 -5.63 10.53 -1.19
CA ARG A 38 -7.02 10.83 -1.57
C ARG A 38 -8.02 9.91 -0.87
N GLU A 39 -7.65 8.67 -0.60
CA GLU A 39 -8.48 7.72 0.17
C GLU A 39 -8.43 7.97 1.69
N GLY A 40 -7.60 8.90 2.14
CA GLY A 40 -7.52 9.33 3.54
C GLY A 40 -6.43 8.64 4.36
N TYR A 41 -5.53 7.89 3.71
CA TYR A 41 -4.34 7.39 4.35
C TYR A 41 -3.39 8.54 4.73
N LYS A 42 -2.62 8.33 5.80
CA LYS A 42 -1.56 9.24 6.23
C LYS A 42 -0.20 8.59 6.01
N HIS A 43 0.75 9.34 5.46
CA HIS A 43 2.12 8.90 5.24
C HIS A 43 2.93 8.93 6.56
N TYR A 44 3.64 7.85 6.85
CA TYR A 44 4.58 7.66 7.97
C TYR A 44 6.01 7.40 7.48
N GLU A 45 7.02 7.66 8.32
CA GLU A 45 8.44 7.68 7.92
C GLU A 45 8.99 6.38 7.29
N ASP A 46 8.35 5.23 7.48
CA ASP A 46 8.79 3.93 6.94
C ASP A 46 8.18 3.59 5.56
N ASP A 47 7.83 4.59 4.75
CA ASP A 47 7.06 4.43 3.50
C ASP A 47 5.73 3.69 3.70
N GLN A 48 5.17 3.81 4.91
CA GLN A 48 3.91 3.20 5.30
C GLN A 48 2.78 4.23 5.28
N TYR A 49 1.63 3.79 4.79
CA TYR A 49 0.43 4.60 4.70
C TYR A 49 -0.62 3.99 5.60
N ILE A 50 -1.13 4.74 6.58
CA ILE A 50 -2.04 4.17 7.59
C ILE A 50 -3.40 4.85 7.53
N PHE A 51 -4.45 4.03 7.53
CA PHE A 51 -5.84 4.42 7.73
C PHE A 51 -6.38 3.70 8.97
N GLY A 52 -6.98 4.43 9.93
CA GLY A 52 -7.48 3.86 11.18
C GLY A 52 -6.71 4.30 12.43
N ASP A 53 -6.93 3.61 13.56
CA ASP A 53 -6.27 3.87 14.85
C ASP A 53 -5.28 2.74 15.23
N ASP A 54 -4.66 2.80 16.40
CA ASP A 54 -3.64 1.80 16.79
C ASP A 54 -4.20 0.38 16.97
N VAL A 55 -5.51 0.23 17.21
CA VAL A 55 -6.17 -1.06 17.45
C VAL A 55 -6.64 -1.65 16.11
N ASP A 56 -7.29 -0.82 15.30
CA ASP A 56 -7.87 -1.16 14.01
C ASP A 56 -7.26 -0.28 12.92
N LYS A 57 -6.23 -0.80 12.23
CA LYS A 57 -5.52 -0.08 11.17
C LYS A 57 -5.33 -0.90 9.90
N VAL A 58 -5.39 -0.18 8.79
CA VAL A 58 -4.95 -0.66 7.49
C VAL A 58 -3.62 0.01 7.15
N VAL A 59 -2.59 -0.81 6.94
CA VAL A 59 -1.26 -0.37 6.50
C VAL A 59 -1.13 -0.66 5.01
N ALA A 60 -1.00 0.38 4.21
CA ALA A 60 -0.68 0.32 2.80
C ALA A 60 0.82 0.51 2.56
N THR A 61 1.38 -0.23 1.61
CA THR A 61 2.77 -0.10 1.15
C THR A 61 2.82 -0.08 -0.37
N ILE A 62 3.51 0.90 -0.94
CA ILE A 62 3.70 1.01 -2.39
C ILE A 62 4.90 0.15 -2.80
N LYS A 63 4.73 -0.73 -3.78
CA LYS A 63 5.82 -1.58 -4.31
C LYS A 63 5.99 -1.39 -5.80
N MET A 64 7.25 -1.36 -6.24
CA MET A 64 7.56 -1.43 -7.67
C MET A 64 7.38 -2.87 -8.16
N LEU A 65 6.50 -3.06 -9.14
CA LEU A 65 6.37 -4.31 -9.86
C LEU A 65 7.62 -4.50 -10.74
N THR A 66 8.49 -5.41 -10.33
CA THR A 66 9.59 -5.86 -11.19
C THR A 66 9.01 -6.82 -12.22
N PRO A 67 9.15 -6.56 -13.54
CA PRO A 67 8.73 -7.53 -14.53
C PRO A 67 9.52 -8.81 -14.30
N TYR A 68 8.82 -9.95 -14.22
CA TYR A 68 9.45 -11.26 -14.27
C TYR A 68 10.26 -11.33 -15.56
N VAL A 69 11.58 -11.25 -15.44
CA VAL A 69 12.48 -11.67 -16.50
C VAL A 69 12.66 -13.17 -16.28
N GLU A 70 11.96 -13.98 -17.08
CA GLU A 70 12.38 -15.37 -17.24
C GLU A 70 13.82 -15.34 -17.80
N LEU A 71 14.77 -15.87 -17.02
CA LEU A 71 16.13 -16.16 -17.46
C LEU A 71 16.15 -17.50 -18.21
#